data_AF-A0A750P9M5-F1
#
_entry.id   AF-A0A750P9M5-F1
#
_cell.length_a   1.000
_cell.length_b   1.000
_cell.length_c   1.000
_cell.angle_alpha   90.00
_cell.angle_beta   90.00
_cell.angle_gamma   90.00
#
_symmetry.space_group_name_H-M   'P 1'
#
loop_
_entity.id
_entity.type
_entity.pdbx_description
1 polymer ?
#
loop_
_entity_poly.entity_id
_entity_poly.type
_entity_poly.pdbx_seq_one_letter_code
_entity_poly.pdbx_strand_id
1 'polypeptide(L)'
;MKPVETITVTTTPAADIGGLQDFIYWRPDAAGTGVEPIYVILSSPYGETNAKGKYSGRDYNSDKAGGPIQDLDWKTATIDREGVDKVKLHTGRFAESDANKIMIDRLEKILNGEMQPTDTDKRFYTHEIRELERYRNLGIKDGIIPDNQGDVWNNTHTATLEDYKINERNEPLYTPDAIQAAEEQAKREYL
;
A
#
# COMPACT_ATOMS: atom_id res chain seq x y z
N MET A 1 42.45 4.53 -33.31
CA MET A 1 41.22 4.59 -32.48
C MET A 1 40.45 5.83 -32.91
N LYS A 2 39.20 5.69 -33.36
CA LYS A 2 38.33 6.85 -33.60
C LYS A 2 37.75 7.29 -32.25
N PRO A 3 37.64 8.60 -31.96
CA PRO A 3 37.02 9.07 -30.73
C PRO A 3 35.53 8.68 -30.75
N VAL A 4 35.04 8.15 -29.63
CA VAL A 4 33.60 8.00 -29.41
C VAL A 4 33.08 9.38 -29.01
N GLU A 5 32.16 9.93 -29.80
CA GLU A 5 31.50 11.19 -29.46
C GLU A 5 30.79 11.05 -28.11
N THR A 6 31.04 12.02 -27.23
CA THR A 6 30.46 12.05 -25.89
C THR A 6 28.99 12.46 -26.02
N ILE A 7 28.08 11.56 -25.63
CA ILE A 7 26.63 11.80 -25.72
C ILE A 7 26.28 13.00 -24.82
N THR A 8 25.73 14.05 -25.44
CA THR A 8 25.28 15.24 -24.73
C THR A 8 23.81 15.03 -24.33
N VAL A 9 23.57 14.80 -23.04
CA VAL A 9 22.21 14.71 -22.49
C VAL A 9 21.66 16.13 -22.36
N THR A 10 20.61 16.45 -23.11
CA THR A 10 19.92 17.74 -23.03
C THR A 10 18.52 17.49 -22.46
N THR A 11 18.27 17.90 -21.22
CA THR A 11 16.96 17.76 -20.56
C THR A 11 16.29 19.14 -20.46
N THR A 12 15.37 19.48 -21.38
CA THR A 12 14.42 20.60 -21.19
C THR A 12 13.18 20.52 -22.10
N PRO A 13 11.99 20.95 -21.65
CA PRO A 13 11.63 21.45 -20.31
C PRO A 13 10.97 20.36 -19.45
N ALA A 14 11.33 20.31 -18.16
CA ALA A 14 10.59 19.53 -17.17
C ALA A 14 9.29 20.27 -16.84
N ALA A 15 8.16 19.78 -17.34
CA ALA A 15 6.93 19.97 -16.60
C ALA A 15 7.08 19.15 -15.31
N ASP A 16 6.86 19.77 -14.16
CA ASP A 16 6.72 19.05 -12.89
C ASP A 16 5.41 18.26 -12.95
N ILE A 17 5.48 17.09 -13.60
CA ILE A 17 4.40 16.11 -13.65
C ILE A 17 4.68 15.19 -12.47
N GLY A 18 4.26 15.61 -11.29
CA GLY A 18 4.61 15.03 -9.99
C GLY A 18 4.81 13.50 -10.03
N GLY A 19 6.04 13.07 -9.71
CA GLY A 19 6.38 11.67 -9.54
C GLY A 19 6.72 10.88 -10.82
N LEU A 20 6.61 11.45 -12.02
CA LEU A 20 7.12 10.81 -13.23
C LEU A 20 8.64 10.98 -13.33
N GLN A 21 9.36 9.86 -13.19
CA GLN A 21 10.77 9.79 -13.53
C GLN A 21 10.91 9.17 -14.92
N ASP A 22 11.12 9.99 -15.95
CA ASP A 22 11.26 9.54 -17.33
C ASP A 22 12.63 9.91 -17.90
N PHE A 23 13.07 9.15 -18.90
CA PHE A 23 14.26 9.45 -19.68
C PHE A 23 14.21 8.80 -21.06
N ILE A 24 14.99 9.34 -21.98
CA ILE A 24 15.24 8.72 -23.30
C ILE A 24 16.57 8.00 -23.24
N TYR A 25 16.55 6.70 -23.51
CA TYR A 25 17.73 5.83 -23.62
C TYR A 25 17.95 5.41 -25.07
N TRP A 26 19.16 5.58 -25.59
CA TRP A 26 19.52 5.16 -26.96
C TRP A 26 20.14 3.77 -26.94
N ARG A 27 19.59 2.83 -27.71
CA ARG A 27 20.18 1.50 -27.91
C ARG A 27 20.52 1.24 -29.37
N PRO A 28 21.45 0.31 -29.69
CA PRO A 28 21.64 -0.16 -31.05
C PRO A 28 20.31 -0.63 -31.66
N ASP A 29 20.09 -0.31 -32.93
CA ASP A 29 18.94 -0.80 -33.67
C ASP A 29 19.04 -2.31 -33.95
N ALA A 30 17.95 -2.93 -34.38
CA ALA A 30 17.91 -4.37 -34.63
C ALA A 30 18.93 -4.85 -35.69
N ALA A 31 19.33 -3.97 -36.60
CA ALA A 31 20.34 -4.25 -37.61
C ALA A 31 21.79 -4.10 -37.09
N GLY A 32 21.98 -3.50 -35.91
CA GLY A 32 23.29 -3.19 -35.34
C GLY A 32 24.06 -2.13 -36.12
N THR A 33 23.40 -1.40 -37.02
CA THR A 33 24.01 -0.41 -37.92
C THR A 33 23.69 1.03 -37.53
N GLY A 34 22.75 1.21 -36.60
CA GLY A 34 22.31 2.51 -36.10
C GLY A 34 21.89 2.46 -34.63
N VAL A 35 21.16 3.48 -34.19
CA VAL A 35 20.60 3.57 -32.84
C VAL A 35 19.14 3.99 -32.90
N GLU A 36 18.34 3.49 -31.95
CA GLU A 36 16.94 3.88 -31.76
C GLU A 36 16.70 4.43 -30.34
N PRO A 37 15.85 5.45 -30.19
CA PRO A 37 15.48 5.98 -28.88
C PRO A 37 14.39 5.11 -28.24
N ILE A 38 14.56 4.79 -26.96
CA ILE A 38 13.55 4.22 -26.09
C ILE A 38 13.12 5.29 -25.10
N TYR A 39 11.83 5.62 -25.10
CA TYR A 39 11.23 6.41 -24.04
C TYR A 39 10.93 5.49 -22.84
N VAL A 40 11.54 5.78 -21.69
CA VAL A 40 11.40 5.03 -20.46
C VAL A 40 10.65 5.87 -19.46
N ILE A 41 9.60 5.30 -18.85
CA ILE A 41 8.89 5.88 -17.71
C ILE A 41 9.12 4.95 -16.53
N LEU A 42 9.69 5.45 -15.45
CA LEU A 42 9.78 4.77 -14.18
C LEU A 42 8.51 5.10 -13.37
N SER A 43 7.74 4.07 -13.03
CA SER A 43 6.60 4.24 -12.13
C SER A 43 7.07 4.17 -10.68
N SER A 44 6.81 5.24 -9.92
CA SER A 44 6.77 5.16 -8.45
C SER A 44 5.31 5.27 -8.00
N PRO A 45 4.54 4.16 -7.98
CA PRO A 45 3.12 4.20 -7.62
C PRO A 45 2.89 4.59 -6.15
N TYR A 46 3.95 4.67 -5.34
CA TYR A 46 3.90 4.93 -3.90
C TYR A 46 4.70 6.18 -3.47
N GLY A 47 5.12 6.99 -4.44
CA GLY A 47 5.76 8.28 -4.20
C GLY A 47 7.18 8.18 -3.65
N GLU A 48 7.63 9.27 -3.02
CA GLU A 48 8.97 9.39 -2.43
C GLU A 48 9.04 8.76 -1.03
N THR A 49 10.08 7.98 -0.77
CA THR A 49 10.33 7.31 0.52
C THR A 49 11.60 7.84 1.20
N ASN A 50 11.64 7.82 2.54
CA ASN A 50 12.79 8.27 3.33
C ASN A 50 13.20 7.31 4.45
N ALA A 51 12.46 6.22 4.63
CA ALA A 51 12.67 5.24 5.66
C ALA A 51 12.32 3.83 5.16
N LYS A 52 12.89 2.82 5.82
CA LYS A 52 12.53 1.41 5.63
C LYS A 52 11.98 0.85 6.93
N GLY A 53 10.81 0.22 6.87
CA GLY A 53 10.19 -0.45 8.01
C GLY A 53 11.11 -1.56 8.54
N LYS A 54 11.29 -1.61 9.86
CA LYS A 54 12.13 -2.61 10.53
C LYS A 54 11.48 -3.99 10.49
N TYR A 55 10.17 -4.06 10.66
CA TYR A 55 9.44 -5.33 10.73
C TYR A 55 8.89 -5.74 9.36
N SER A 56 8.27 -4.81 8.64
CA SER A 56 7.69 -5.04 7.32
C SER A 56 8.73 -5.10 6.19
N GLY A 57 9.87 -4.40 6.34
CA GLY A 57 10.89 -4.25 5.30
C GLY A 57 10.52 -3.30 4.16
N ARG A 58 9.32 -2.69 4.22
CA ARG A 58 8.77 -1.81 3.17
C ARG A 58 9.42 -0.43 3.22
N ASP A 59 9.64 0.17 2.05
CA ASP A 59 10.07 1.57 1.96
C ASP A 59 8.84 2.48 2.07
N TYR A 60 8.95 3.55 2.86
CA TYR A 60 7.88 4.51 3.10
C TYR A 60 8.43 5.88 3.48
N ASN A 61 7.56 6.88 3.57
CA ASN A 61 7.86 8.20 4.06
C ASN A 61 7.34 8.39 5.48
N SER A 62 8.26 8.40 6.44
CA SER A 62 7.94 8.54 7.87
C SER A 62 7.32 9.90 8.22
N ASP A 63 7.65 10.95 7.48
CA ASP A 63 7.10 12.30 7.71
C ASP A 63 5.66 12.44 7.18
N LYS A 64 5.25 11.56 6.25
CA LYS A 64 3.91 11.53 5.63
C LYS A 64 3.05 10.37 6.12
N ALA A 65 3.40 9.76 7.25
CA ALA A 65 2.74 8.55 7.76
C ALA A 65 1.58 8.79 8.74
N GLY A 66 1.16 10.04 8.96
CA GLY A 66 0.07 10.36 9.89
C GLY A 66 0.46 10.23 11.37
N GLY A 67 1.72 10.54 11.70
CA GLY A 67 2.27 10.54 13.07
C GLY A 67 3.40 9.52 13.27
N PRO A 68 4.08 9.58 14.43
CA PRO A 68 5.21 8.70 14.73
C PRO A 68 4.79 7.23 14.84
N ILE A 69 5.76 6.33 14.72
CA ILE A 69 5.58 4.92 15.06
C ILE A 69 5.42 4.77 16.57
N GLN A 70 4.47 3.94 16.99
CA GLN A 70 4.18 3.60 18.38
C GLN A 70 4.57 2.14 18.67
N ASP A 71 4.81 1.82 19.93
CA ASP A 71 5.12 0.45 20.37
C ASP A 71 3.83 -0.26 20.79
N LEU A 72 3.05 -0.78 19.83
CA LEU A 72 1.73 -1.38 20.06
C LEU A 72 1.75 -2.92 19.97
N ASP A 73 0.75 -3.56 20.57
CA ASP A 73 0.57 -5.02 20.54
C ASP A 73 -0.88 -5.41 20.21
N TRP A 74 -1.08 -6.01 19.04
CA TRP A 74 -2.36 -6.46 18.52
C TRP A 74 -2.94 -7.64 19.31
N LYS A 75 -2.12 -8.42 20.03
CA LYS A 75 -2.56 -9.65 20.72
C LYS A 75 -3.57 -9.38 21.82
N THR A 76 -3.46 -8.20 22.43
CA THR A 76 -4.31 -7.74 23.54
C THR A 76 -5.65 -7.17 23.09
N ALA A 77 -5.86 -7.01 21.78
CA ALA A 77 -7.08 -6.42 21.24
C ALA A 77 -8.33 -7.24 21.61
N THR A 78 -9.36 -6.52 22.05
CA THR A 78 -10.72 -7.03 22.19
C THR A 78 -11.54 -6.45 21.05
N ILE A 79 -12.18 -7.31 20.28
CA ILE A 79 -13.03 -6.90 19.16
C ILE A 79 -14.38 -6.47 19.70
N ASP A 80 -14.76 -5.24 19.41
CA ASP A 80 -16.02 -4.62 19.83
C ASP A 80 -16.76 -3.96 18.65
N ARG A 81 -18.00 -3.55 18.88
CA ARG A 81 -18.87 -2.97 17.85
C ARG A 81 -18.26 -1.70 17.26
N GLU A 82 -17.75 -0.81 18.10
CA GLU A 82 -17.18 0.48 17.67
C GLU A 82 -15.97 0.27 16.75
N GLY A 83 -15.07 -0.65 17.08
CA GLY A 83 -13.94 -0.95 16.22
C GLY A 83 -14.33 -1.61 14.93
N VAL A 84 -15.30 -2.53 14.92
CA VAL A 84 -15.80 -3.13 13.66
C VAL A 84 -16.44 -2.08 12.76
N ASP A 85 -17.14 -1.10 13.32
CA ASP A 85 -17.69 0.02 12.56
C ASP A 85 -16.56 0.90 11.96
N LYS A 86 -15.45 1.11 12.69
CA LYS A 86 -14.25 1.79 12.16
C LYS A 86 -13.57 0.99 11.05
N VAL A 87 -13.45 -0.33 11.19
CA VAL A 87 -12.91 -1.20 10.13
C VAL A 87 -13.72 -1.03 8.86
N LYS A 88 -15.06 -1.17 8.93
CA LYS A 88 -15.95 -0.98 7.78
C LYS A 88 -15.82 0.40 7.16
N LEU A 89 -15.70 1.44 7.98
CA LEU A 89 -15.54 2.82 7.52
C LEU A 89 -14.23 3.01 6.74
N HIS A 90 -13.13 2.42 7.22
CA HIS A 90 -11.82 2.52 6.56
C HIS A 90 -11.77 1.71 5.28
N THR A 91 -12.15 0.42 5.34
CA THR A 91 -12.13 -0.47 4.16
C THR A 91 -13.13 -0.02 3.09
N GLY A 92 -14.27 0.55 3.50
CA GLY A 92 -15.30 1.06 2.61
C GLY A 92 -14.91 2.35 1.87
N ARG A 93 -13.76 2.96 2.19
CA ARG A 93 -13.18 4.06 1.40
C ARG A 93 -12.78 3.59 0.00
N PHE A 94 -12.35 2.33 -0.15
CA PHE A 94 -11.75 1.81 -1.36
C PHE A 94 -12.76 1.05 -2.23
N ALA A 95 -12.33 0.63 -3.42
CA ALA A 95 -13.10 -0.27 -4.26
C ALA A 95 -13.49 -1.54 -3.48
N GLU A 96 -14.65 -2.12 -3.81
CA GLU A 96 -15.12 -3.33 -3.14
C GLU A 96 -14.07 -4.44 -3.22
N SER A 97 -13.86 -5.12 -2.09
CA SER A 97 -12.93 -6.25 -1.97
C SER A 97 -13.64 -7.42 -1.31
N ASP A 98 -13.64 -8.57 -1.98
CA ASP A 98 -14.22 -9.79 -1.43
C ASP A 98 -13.43 -10.30 -0.22
N ALA A 99 -12.12 -10.08 -0.19
CA ALA A 99 -11.30 -10.36 0.98
C ALA A 99 -11.74 -9.53 2.20
N ASN A 100 -11.99 -8.23 2.00
CA ASN A 100 -12.51 -7.35 3.07
C ASN A 100 -13.89 -7.83 3.55
N LYS A 101 -14.79 -8.22 2.63
CA LYS A 101 -16.11 -8.75 3.01
C LYS A 101 -15.99 -9.98 3.92
N ILE A 102 -15.10 -10.90 3.60
CA ILE A 102 -14.87 -12.10 4.43
C ILE A 102 -14.32 -11.71 5.80
N MET A 103 -13.31 -10.83 5.87
CA MET A 103 -12.76 -10.41 7.16
C MET A 103 -13.80 -9.68 8.01
N ILE A 104 -14.62 -8.80 7.43
CA ILE A 104 -15.70 -8.10 8.13
C ILE A 104 -16.77 -9.06 8.63
N ASP A 105 -17.19 -10.06 7.82
CA ASP A 105 -18.13 -11.10 8.24
C ASP A 105 -17.60 -11.90 9.43
N ARG A 106 -16.29 -12.24 9.42
CA ARG A 106 -15.65 -12.90 10.56
C ARG A 106 -15.68 -12.03 11.81
N LEU A 107 -15.38 -10.73 11.69
CA LEU A 107 -15.46 -9.81 12.83
C LEU A 107 -16.88 -9.72 13.41
N GLU A 108 -17.92 -9.72 12.57
CA GLU A 108 -19.33 -9.76 13.02
C GLU A 108 -19.67 -11.07 13.76
N LYS A 109 -19.22 -12.22 13.24
CA LYS A 109 -19.38 -13.52 13.91
C LYS A 109 -18.69 -13.55 15.27
N ILE A 110 -17.52 -12.94 15.39
CA ILE A 110 -16.81 -12.79 16.67
C ILE A 110 -17.64 -11.94 17.65
N LEU A 111 -18.19 -10.80 17.18
CA LEU A 111 -19.04 -9.93 18.01
C LEU A 111 -20.29 -10.64 18.51
N ASN A 112 -20.88 -11.50 17.70
CA ASN A 112 -22.07 -12.28 18.06
C ASN A 112 -21.75 -13.50 18.94
N GLY A 113 -20.47 -13.75 19.23
CA GLY A 113 -20.03 -14.93 20.00
C GLY A 113 -20.12 -16.25 19.23
N GLU A 114 -20.31 -16.19 17.91
CA GLU A 114 -20.42 -17.36 17.04
C GLU A 114 -19.04 -18.00 16.77
N MET A 115 -17.96 -17.22 16.91
CA MET A 115 -16.60 -17.74 16.81
C MET A 115 -15.63 -17.03 17.76
N GLN A 116 -14.54 -17.72 18.09
CA GLN A 116 -13.41 -17.10 18.80
C GLN A 116 -12.49 -16.37 17.82
N PRO A 117 -11.92 -15.22 18.21
CA PRO A 117 -11.01 -14.48 17.36
C PRO A 117 -9.70 -15.25 17.15
N THR A 118 -9.21 -15.27 15.92
CA THR A 118 -7.85 -15.74 15.60
C THR A 118 -6.85 -14.58 15.61
N ASP A 119 -5.56 -14.90 15.56
CA ASP A 119 -4.52 -13.89 15.45
C ASP A 119 -4.66 -13.05 14.17
N THR A 120 -5.11 -13.65 13.06
CA THR A 120 -5.35 -12.92 11.81
C THR A 120 -6.49 -11.93 11.94
N ASP A 121 -7.59 -12.30 12.63
CA ASP A 121 -8.71 -11.39 12.88
C ASP A 121 -8.27 -10.19 13.72
N LYS A 122 -7.45 -10.42 14.75
CA LYS A 122 -6.92 -9.34 15.60
C LYS A 122 -5.94 -8.44 14.85
N ARG A 123 -5.03 -9.00 14.06
CA ARG A 123 -4.11 -8.21 13.21
C ARG A 123 -4.87 -7.33 12.24
N PHE A 124 -5.82 -7.90 11.50
CA PHE A 124 -6.68 -7.15 10.59
C PHE A 124 -7.42 -6.02 11.32
N TYR A 125 -8.18 -6.36 12.36
CA TYR A 125 -8.98 -5.41 13.13
C TYR A 125 -8.15 -4.23 13.65
N THR A 126 -7.00 -4.52 14.28
CA THR A 126 -6.14 -3.46 14.82
C THR A 126 -5.45 -2.63 13.73
N HIS A 127 -5.01 -3.27 12.65
CA HIS A 127 -4.38 -2.60 11.52
C HIS A 127 -5.34 -1.60 10.86
N GLU A 128 -6.54 -2.03 10.44
CA GLU A 128 -7.47 -1.15 9.73
C GLU A 128 -7.90 0.07 10.59
N ILE A 129 -8.08 -0.12 11.90
CA ILE A 129 -8.43 0.98 12.83
C ILE A 129 -7.28 1.98 12.95
N ARG A 130 -6.06 1.47 13.16
CA ARG A 130 -4.89 2.33 13.35
C ARG A 130 -4.52 3.07 12.07
N GLU A 131 -4.69 2.44 10.92
CA GLU A 131 -4.48 3.08 9.63
C GLU A 131 -5.51 4.20 9.40
N LEU A 132 -6.79 3.99 9.74
CA LEU A 132 -7.80 5.04 9.70
C LEU A 132 -7.41 6.27 10.53
N GLU A 133 -6.88 6.07 11.73
CA GLU A 133 -6.37 7.17 12.58
C GLU A 133 -5.23 7.93 11.90
N ARG A 134 -4.32 7.23 11.21
CA ARG A 134 -3.24 7.87 10.46
C ARG A 134 -3.78 8.70 9.30
N TYR A 135 -4.78 8.21 8.56
CA TYR A 135 -5.50 9.00 7.55
C TYR A 135 -6.09 10.28 8.15
N ARG A 136 -6.75 10.18 9.30
CA ARG A 136 -7.33 11.34 10.01
C ARG A 136 -6.26 12.34 10.46
N ASN A 137 -5.12 11.85 10.95
CA ASN A 137 -3.99 12.69 11.34
C ASN A 137 -3.36 13.44 10.16
N LEU A 138 -3.48 12.90 8.93
CA LEU A 138 -3.11 13.59 7.70
C LEU A 138 -4.17 14.60 7.23
N GLY A 139 -5.29 14.74 7.95
CA GLY A 139 -6.40 15.61 7.60
C GLY A 139 -7.31 15.03 6.50
N ILE A 140 -7.15 13.75 6.17
CA ILE A 140 -7.99 13.10 5.17
C ILE A 140 -9.32 12.72 5.81
N LYS A 141 -10.42 13.21 5.22
CA LYS A 141 -11.76 12.94 5.71
C LYS A 141 -12.14 11.48 5.48
N ASP A 142 -12.96 10.94 6.37
CA ASP A 142 -13.48 9.58 6.25
C ASP A 142 -14.24 9.40 4.92
N GLY A 143 -14.05 8.25 4.27
CA GLY A 143 -14.65 7.93 2.97
C GLY A 143 -14.06 8.66 1.75
N ILE A 144 -13.14 9.61 1.94
CA ILE A 144 -12.48 10.31 0.82
C ILE A 144 -11.22 9.57 0.39
N ILE A 145 -11.12 9.28 -0.92
CA ILE A 145 -9.90 8.80 -1.56
C ILE A 145 -9.05 10.04 -1.94
N PRO A 146 -7.81 10.17 -1.45
CA PRO A 146 -6.94 11.29 -1.80
C PRO A 146 -6.36 11.12 -3.21
N ASP A 147 -6.05 12.23 -3.90
CA ASP A 147 -5.48 12.21 -5.25
C ASP A 147 -4.16 11.42 -5.33
N ASN A 148 -3.34 11.51 -4.28
CA ASN A 148 -2.10 10.74 -4.12
C ASN A 148 -2.33 9.44 -3.30
N GLN A 149 -3.40 8.71 -3.63
CA GLN A 149 -3.82 7.46 -2.96
C GLN A 149 -2.66 6.51 -2.68
N GLY A 150 -1.80 6.25 -3.68
CA GLY A 150 -0.70 5.30 -3.54
C GLY A 150 0.30 5.70 -2.47
N ASP A 151 0.74 6.96 -2.48
CA ASP A 151 1.63 7.54 -1.46
C ASP A 151 1.03 7.46 -0.07
N VAL A 152 -0.20 7.95 0.08
CA VAL A 152 -0.89 7.98 1.37
C VAL A 152 -1.00 6.56 1.90
N TRP A 153 -1.58 5.66 1.12
CA TRP A 153 -1.76 4.26 1.49
C TRP A 153 -0.43 3.62 1.88
N ASN A 154 0.62 3.75 1.06
CA ASN A 154 1.89 3.10 1.36
C ASN A 154 2.50 3.61 2.68
N ASN A 155 2.42 4.92 2.93
CA ASN A 155 3.00 5.53 4.12
C ASN A 155 2.20 5.17 5.38
N THR A 156 0.87 5.24 5.34
CA THR A 156 0.02 4.89 6.48
C THR A 156 0.00 3.39 6.75
N HIS A 157 -0.07 2.56 5.70
CA HIS A 157 -0.06 1.10 5.79
C HIS A 157 1.24 0.61 6.42
N THR A 158 2.37 1.05 5.85
CA THR A 158 3.69 0.65 6.35
C THR A 158 3.89 1.08 7.80
N ALA A 159 3.55 2.32 8.15
CA ALA A 159 3.68 2.78 9.52
C ALA A 159 2.76 2.04 10.51
N THR A 160 1.59 1.59 10.07
CA THR A 160 0.70 0.77 10.88
C THR A 160 1.25 -0.64 11.11
N LEU A 161 1.86 -1.25 10.08
CA LEU A 161 2.57 -2.52 10.24
C LEU A 161 3.70 -2.39 11.27
N GLU A 162 4.45 -1.27 11.24
CA GLU A 162 5.53 -1.01 12.19
C GLU A 162 5.01 -0.78 13.62
N ASP A 163 3.87 -0.12 13.79
CA ASP A 163 3.25 0.06 15.11
C ASP A 163 3.05 -1.29 15.83
N TYR A 164 2.55 -2.26 15.07
CA TYR A 164 2.19 -3.59 15.55
C TYR A 164 3.26 -4.66 15.32
N LYS A 165 4.42 -4.27 14.75
CA LYS A 165 5.57 -5.15 14.47
C LYS A 165 5.23 -6.30 13.53
N ILE A 166 4.29 -6.09 12.62
CA ILE A 166 3.75 -7.11 11.72
C ILE A 166 4.62 -7.19 10.47
N ASN A 167 4.99 -8.42 10.10
CA ASN A 167 5.50 -8.70 8.76
C ASN A 167 4.43 -9.46 7.95
N GLU A 168 3.71 -8.75 7.08
CA GLU A 168 2.57 -9.30 6.32
C GLU A 168 2.90 -10.50 5.42
N ARG A 169 4.18 -10.75 5.12
CA ARG A 169 4.60 -11.96 4.37
C ARG A 169 4.55 -13.23 5.21
N ASN A 170 4.74 -13.10 6.52
CA ASN A 170 4.79 -14.21 7.47
C ASN A 170 3.59 -14.21 8.43
N GLU A 171 3.00 -13.04 8.66
CA GLU A 171 1.88 -12.77 9.56
C GLU A 171 0.78 -12.06 8.76
N PRO A 172 0.01 -12.80 7.96
CA PRO A 172 -0.95 -12.19 7.04
C PRO A 172 -2.05 -11.44 7.80
N LEU A 173 -2.52 -10.36 7.17
CA LEU A 173 -3.70 -9.59 7.60
C LEU A 173 -5.00 -10.26 7.15
N TYR A 174 -4.96 -11.16 6.16
CA TYR A 174 -6.13 -11.84 5.62
C TYR A 174 -6.07 -13.34 5.91
N THR A 175 -7.22 -13.96 6.13
CA THR A 175 -7.31 -15.41 6.24
C THR A 175 -7.09 -16.07 4.87
N PRO A 176 -6.76 -17.38 4.83
CA PRO A 176 -6.67 -18.12 3.57
C PRO A 176 -7.94 -17.97 2.70
N ASP A 177 -9.13 -18.06 3.30
CA ASP A 177 -10.41 -17.89 2.59
C ASP A 177 -10.54 -16.48 1.98
N ALA A 178 -10.11 -15.44 2.72
CA ALA A 178 -10.12 -14.07 2.23
C ALA A 178 -9.12 -13.87 1.07
N ILE A 179 -7.92 -14.45 1.18
CA ILE A 179 -6.91 -14.44 0.10
C ILE A 179 -7.45 -15.14 -1.14
N GLN A 180 -8.06 -16.32 -0.99
CA GLN A 180 -8.68 -17.04 -2.10
C GLN A 180 -9.78 -16.21 -2.78
N ALA A 181 -10.63 -15.53 -2.00
CA ALA A 181 -11.67 -14.69 -2.56
C ALA A 181 -11.10 -13.49 -3.33
N ALA A 182 -10.00 -12.87 -2.89
CA ALA A 182 -9.30 -11.84 -3.66
C ALA A 182 -8.76 -12.40 -4.99
N GLU A 183 -8.18 -13.61 -5.00
CA GLU A 183 -7.72 -14.24 -6.23
C GLU A 183 -8.87 -14.53 -7.21
N GLU A 184 -10.02 -14.97 -6.70
CA GLU A 184 -11.22 -15.19 -7.50
C GLU A 184 -11.81 -13.88 -8.03
N GLN A 185 -11.83 -12.82 -7.22
CA GLN A 185 -12.23 -11.49 -7.65
C GLN A 185 -11.35 -10.98 -8.79
N ALA A 186 -10.03 -11.05 -8.64
CA ALA A 186 -9.08 -10.62 -9.66
C ALA A 186 -9.27 -11.37 -10.99
N LYS A 187 -9.59 -12.67 -10.94
CA LYS A 187 -9.90 -13.46 -12.14
C LYS A 187 -11.19 -13.00 -12.83
N ARG A 188 -12.22 -12.61 -12.07
CA ARG A 188 -13.49 -12.12 -12.64
C ARG A 188 -13.36 -10.74 -13.27
N GLU A 189 -12.49 -9.88 -12.73
CA GLU A 189 -12.28 -8.52 -13.22
C GLU A 189 -11.33 -8.46 -14.44
N TYR A 190 -10.52 -9.50 -14.65
CA TYR A 190 -9.64 -9.62 -15.81
C TYR A 190 -10.34 -10.16 -17.08
N LEU A 191 -11.55 -10.73 -16.93
CA LEU A 191 -12.36 -11.31 -18.01
C LEU A 191 -13.44 -10.33 -18.49
#